data_AF-A0A4Y2WCH1-F1
#
_entry.id   AF-A0A4Y2WCH1-F1
#
_cell.length_a   1.000
_cell.length_b   1.000
_cell.length_c   1.000
_cell.angle_alpha   90.00
_cell.angle_beta   90.00
_cell.angle_gamma   90.00
#
_symmetry.space_group_name_H-M   'P 1'
#
loop_
_entity.id
_entity.type
_entity.pdbx_description
1 polymer ?
#
loop_
_entity_poly.entity_id
_entity_poly.type
_entity_poly.pdbx_seq_one_letter_code
_entity_poly.pdbx_strand_id
1 'polypeptide(L)'
;MFGFNVLVLYIPKAKKYVILVSSLHDDKAIDPESREQSKPDMVVFYNFNKGGIDTEDQMCITYSGNRILNRWQTVKFTMLNMSGISSQVIFLGNQQESTH
;
A
#
# COMPACT_ATOMS: atom_id res chain seq x y z
N MET A 1 20.32 -2.12 -18.95
CA MET A 1 20.34 -0.69 -18.57
C MET A 1 20.05 -0.65 -17.08
N PHE A 2 21.07 -0.49 -16.24
CA PHE A 2 20.89 -0.51 -14.77
C PHE A 2 20.39 0.87 -14.35
N GLY A 3 19.12 0.97 -13.93
CA GLY A 3 18.56 2.20 -13.36
C GLY A 3 19.27 2.55 -12.04
N PHE A 4 19.47 3.84 -11.79
CA PHE A 4 20.07 4.32 -10.56
C PHE A 4 19.14 3.97 -9.39
N ASN A 5 19.65 3.24 -8.39
CA ASN A 5 18.90 2.95 -7.17
C ASN A 5 19.24 4.03 -6.14
N VAL A 6 18.24 4.78 -5.71
CA VAL A 6 18.38 5.80 -4.67
C VAL A 6 17.95 5.22 -3.33
N LEU A 7 18.78 5.45 -2.30
CA LEU A 7 18.51 5.10 -0.92
C LEU A 7 18.31 6.38 -0.10
N VAL A 8 17.20 6.45 0.63
CA VAL A 8 16.86 7.57 1.49
C VAL A 8 16.79 7.12 2.94
N LEU A 9 17.48 7.86 3.81
CA LEU A 9 17.39 7.74 5.26
C LEU A 9 16.68 9.00 5.80
N TYR A 10 15.48 8.82 6.35
CA TYR A 10 14.68 9.89 6.93
C TYR A 10 14.47 9.65 8.42
N ILE A 11 14.64 10.70 9.24
CA ILE A 11 14.53 10.62 10.70
C ILE A 11 13.35 11.48 11.14
N PRO A 12 12.12 10.93 11.21
CA PRO A 12 10.93 11.71 11.60
C PRO A 12 10.93 12.13 13.08
N LYS A 13 11.57 11.33 13.95
CA LYS A 13 11.66 11.57 15.40
C LYS A 13 12.98 11.05 15.93
N ALA A 14 13.46 11.58 17.06
CA ALA A 14 14.66 11.08 17.70
C ALA A 14 14.60 9.56 17.90
N LYS A 15 15.65 8.86 17.46
CA LYS A 15 15.79 7.39 17.50
C LYS A 15 14.78 6.60 16.65
N LYS A 16 14.04 7.24 15.74
CA LYS A 16 13.20 6.56 14.73
C LYS A 16 13.74 6.84 13.34
N TYR A 17 14.08 5.78 12.62
CA TYR A 17 14.69 5.85 11.29
C TYR A 17 13.75 5.18 10.28
N VAL A 18 13.56 5.84 9.14
CA VAL A 18 12.83 5.32 7.98
C VAL A 18 13.83 5.18 6.85
N ILE A 19 14.01 3.97 6.36
CA ILE A 19 14.91 3.66 5.25
C ILE A 19 14.06 3.20 4.07
N LEU A 20 14.24 3.84 2.92
CA LEU A 20 13.53 3.53 1.69
C LEU A 20 14.51 3.40 0.52
N VAL A 21 14.19 2.50 -0.40
CA VAL A 21 14.96 2.27 -1.63
C VAL A 21 13.98 2.35 -2.81
N SER A 22 14.37 3.06 -3.86
CA SER A 22 13.57 3.20 -5.08
C SER A 22 14.49 3.26 -6.28
N SER A 23 14.06 2.62 -7.35
CA SER A 23 14.64 2.72 -8.68
C SER A 23 13.88 3.69 -9.60
N LEU A 24 12.83 4.35 -9.08
CA LEU A 24 11.95 5.27 -9.81
C LEU A 24 12.36 6.73 -9.62
N HIS A 25 12.99 7.05 -8.49
CA HIS A 25 13.35 8.40 -8.13
C HIS A 25 14.83 8.62 -8.47
N ASP A 26 15.11 9.62 -9.30
CA ASP A 26 16.48 10.01 -9.65
C ASP A 26 16.99 11.21 -8.82
N ASP A 27 16.10 11.85 -8.05
CA ASP A 27 16.39 13.14 -7.39
C ASP A 27 16.14 13.12 -5.87
N LYS A 28 16.88 13.98 -5.16
CA LYS A 28 16.81 14.16 -3.69
C LYS A 28 15.77 15.21 -3.28
N ALA A 29 14.69 15.34 -4.04
CA ALA A 29 13.68 16.37 -3.81
C ALA A 29 12.94 16.15 -2.48
N ILE A 30 12.68 17.27 -1.81
CA ILE A 30 11.94 17.35 -0.54
C ILE A 30 10.62 18.04 -0.86
N ASP A 31 9.53 17.48 -0.35
CA ASP A 31 8.19 17.97 -0.64
C ASP A 31 8.00 19.38 -0.04
N PRO A 32 7.78 20.43 -0.87
CA PRO A 32 7.58 21.79 -0.38
C PRO A 32 6.31 21.94 0.45
N GLU A 33 5.32 21.06 0.28
CA GLU A 33 4.08 21.04 1.07
C GLU A 33 4.30 20.48 2.48
N SER A 34 5.36 19.69 2.69
CA SER A 34 5.65 19.06 3.99
C SER A 34 6.21 20.02 5.05
N ARG A 35 6.34 21.33 4.76
CA ARG A 35 6.78 22.45 5.62
C ARG A 35 7.61 22.07 6.86
N GLU A 36 6.97 21.65 7.95
CA GLU A 36 7.61 21.38 9.25
C GLU A 36 8.37 20.04 9.37
N GLN A 37 8.12 19.08 8.48
CA GLN A 37 8.67 17.71 8.58
C GLN A 37 9.73 17.41 7.51
N SER A 38 9.92 18.28 6.52
CA SER A 38 10.88 18.10 5.41
C SER A 38 10.91 16.67 4.87
N LYS A 39 9.73 16.09 4.60
CA LYS A 39 9.63 14.70 4.13
C LYS A 39 10.22 14.59 2.73
N PRO A 40 11.11 13.62 2.48
CA PRO A 40 11.55 13.30 1.13
C PRO A 40 10.35 12.92 0.24
N ASP A 41 10.34 13.36 -1.01
CA ASP A 41 9.26 13.03 -1.97
C ASP A 41 9.03 11.52 -2.08
N MET A 42 10.12 10.75 -2.00
CA MET A 42 10.09 9.30 -1.98
C MET A 42 9.26 8.72 -0.82
N VAL A 43 9.30 9.36 0.37
CA VAL A 43 8.48 8.95 1.53
C VAL A 43 7.00 9.25 1.26
N VAL A 44 6.70 10.40 0.65
CA VAL A 44 5.34 10.79 0.29
C VAL A 44 4.76 9.85 -0.77
N PHE A 45 5.52 9.60 -1.84
CA PHE A 45 5.14 8.66 -2.90
C PHE A 45 4.94 7.24 -2.39
N TYR A 46 5.83 6.74 -1.52
CA TYR A 46 5.66 5.44 -0.89
C TYR A 46 4.37 5.36 -0.08
N ASN A 47 4.09 6.35 0.76
CA ASN A 47 2.87 6.36 1.58
C ASN A 47 1.60 6.46 0.74
N PHE A 48 1.64 7.17 -0.38
CA PHE A 48 0.52 7.25 -1.33
C PHE A 48 0.19 5.87 -1.93
N ASN A 49 1.21 5.12 -2.36
CA ASN A 49 1.00 3.83 -3.04
C ASN A 49 0.90 2.62 -2.10
N LYS A 50 1.34 2.72 -0.85
CA LYS A 50 1.32 1.60 0.10
C LYS A 50 -0.10 1.16 0.47
N GLY A 51 -1.05 2.09 0.50
CA GLY A 51 -2.39 1.88 1.06
C GLY A 51 -3.24 0.81 0.38
N GLY A 52 -2.92 0.41 -0.86
CA GLY A 52 -3.75 -0.54 -1.63
C GLY A 52 -3.92 -1.89 -0.93
N ILE A 53 -2.81 -2.52 -0.52
CA ILE A 53 -2.83 -3.84 0.13
C ILE A 53 -3.39 -3.74 1.55
N ASP A 54 -3.03 -2.70 2.30
CA ASP A 54 -3.53 -2.49 3.66
C ASP A 54 -5.06 -2.35 3.67
N THR A 55 -5.64 -1.72 2.64
CA THR A 55 -7.09 -1.57 2.48
C THR A 55 -7.76 -2.91 2.17
N GLU A 56 -7.16 -3.73 1.31
CA GLU A 56 -7.66 -5.08 1.01
C GLU A 56 -7.63 -6.00 2.24
N ASP A 57 -6.56 -5.96 3.02
CA ASP A 57 -6.43 -6.73 4.26
C ASP A 57 -7.46 -6.29 5.30
N GLN A 58 -7.65 -4.98 5.48
CA GLN A 58 -8.67 -4.44 6.39
C GLN A 58 -10.09 -4.88 6.00
N MET A 59 -10.40 -4.89 4.70
CA MET A 59 -11.68 -5.41 4.20
C MET A 59 -11.79 -6.91 4.46
N CYS A 60 -10.75 -7.69 4.19
CA CYS A 60 -10.74 -9.13 4.47
C CYS A 60 -11.04 -9.43 5.93
N ILE A 61 -10.42 -8.70 6.86
CA ILE A 61 -10.64 -8.84 8.32
C ILE A 61 -12.07 -8.45 8.70
N THR A 62 -12.58 -7.35 8.16
CA THR A 62 -13.93 -6.83 8.45
C THR A 62 -15.03 -7.79 7.97
N TYR A 63 -14.84 -8.39 6.79
CA TYR A 63 -15.80 -9.33 6.20
C TYR A 63 -15.59 -10.78 6.67
N SER A 64 -14.40 -11.14 7.17
CA SER A 64 -14.20 -12.42 7.83
C SER A 64 -14.89 -12.42 9.19
N GLY A 65 -16.02 -13.13 9.32
CA GLY A 65 -16.60 -13.39 10.63
C GLY A 65 -15.57 -14.08 11.54
N ASN A 66 -15.45 -13.63 12.79
CA ASN A 66 -14.56 -14.22 13.80
C ASN A 66 -14.98 -15.66 14.11
N ARG A 67 -14.47 -16.61 13.31
CA ARG A 67 -14.70 -18.04 13.49
C ARG A 67 -13.41 -18.65 14.03
N ILE A 68 -13.53 -19.35 15.15
CA ILE A 68 -12.45 -20.21 15.65
C ILE A 68 -12.40 -21.42 14.72
N LEU A 69 -11.47 -21.35 13.76
CA LEU A 69 -11.21 -22.41 12.79
C LEU A 69 -9.79 -22.90 12.98
N ASN A 70 -9.49 -24.11 12.50
CA ASN A 70 -8.11 -24.54 12.45
C ASN A 70 -7.33 -23.68 11.43
N ARG A 71 -6.01 -23.56 11.62
CA ARG A 71 -5.15 -22.64 10.86
C ARG A 71 -5.31 -22.78 9.33
N TRP A 72 -5.53 -23.99 8.83
CA TRP A 72 -5.67 -24.26 7.40
C TRP A 72 -7.05 -23.88 6.84
N GLN A 73 -8.11 -24.02 7.64
CA GLN A 73 -9.44 -23.55 7.25
C GLN A 73 -9.46 -22.03 7.15
N THR A 74 -8.81 -21.32 8.08
CA THR A 74 -8.69 -19.85 8.03
C THR A 74 -8.06 -19.38 6.73
N VAL A 75 -6.95 -20.00 6.28
CA VAL A 75 -6.28 -19.64 5.02
C VAL A 75 -7.21 -19.80 3.81
N LYS A 76 -8.07 -20.82 3.80
CA LYS A 76 -9.06 -21.01 2.71
C LYS A 76 -10.09 -19.89 2.68
N PHE A 77 -10.59 -19.47 3.85
CA PHE A 77 -11.56 -18.37 3.93
C PHE A 77 -10.93 -17.02 3.61
N THR A 78 -9.68 -16.77 4.00
CA THR A 78 -8.97 -15.54 3.62
C THR A 78 -8.76 -15.47 2.10
N MET A 79 -8.40 -16.59 1.46
CA MET A 79 -8.32 -16.66 -0.01
C MET A 79 -9.66 -16.35 -0.68
N LEU A 80 -10.76 -16.86 -0.14
CA LEU A 80 -12.09 -16.60 -0.66
C LEU A 80 -12.46 -15.11 -0.51
N ASN A 81 -12.17 -14.50 0.64
CA ASN A 81 -12.40 -13.07 0.88
C ASN A 81 -11.58 -12.17 -0.07
N MET A 82 -10.29 -12.45 -0.24
CA MET A 82 -9.42 -11.73 -1.20
C MET A 82 -9.97 -11.83 -2.63
N SER A 83 -10.38 -13.03 -3.05
CA SER A 83 -10.97 -13.24 -4.38
C SER A 83 -12.31 -12.52 -4.55
N GLY A 84 -13.14 -12.47 -3.49
CA GLY A 84 -14.40 -11.75 -3.48
C GLY A 84 -14.21 -10.25 -3.67
N ILE A 85 -13.30 -9.64 -2.90
CA ILE A 85 -12.95 -8.22 -3.03
C ILE A 85 -12.42 -7.92 -4.43
N SER A 86 -11.48 -8.72 -4.92
CA SER A 86 -10.91 -8.58 -6.27
C SER A 86 -12.00 -8.66 -7.36
N SER A 87 -12.94 -9.61 -7.24
CA SER A 87 -14.05 -9.76 -8.18
C SER A 87 -15.00 -8.56 -8.17
N GLN A 88 -15.22 -7.96 -7.00
CA GLN A 88 -16.07 -6.76 -6.84
C GLN A 88 -15.43 -5.55 -7.51
N VAL A 89 -14.11 -5.38 -7.41
CA VAL A 89 -13.38 -4.30 -8.09
C VAL A 89 -13.54 -4.42 -9.61
N ILE A 90 -13.37 -5.62 -10.16
CA ILE A 90 -13.57 -5.88 -11.61
C ILE A 90 -15.01 -5.58 -12.03
N PHE A 91 -15.99 -6.04 -11.24
CA PHE A 91 -17.40 -5.79 -11.53
C PHE A 91 -17.73 -4.30 -11.57
N LEU A 92 -17.27 -3.52 -10.59
CA LEU A 92 -17.49 -2.08 -10.54
C LEU A 92 -16.78 -1.35 -11.70
N GLY A 93 -15.56 -1.76 -12.06
CA GLY A 93 -14.83 -1.19 -13.20
C GLY A 93 -15.59 -1.38 -14.52
N ASN A 94 -16.12 -2.57 -14.76
CA ASN A 94 -16.89 -2.87 -15.98
C ASN A 94 -18.22 -2.10 -16.07
N GLN A 95 -18.85 -1.78 -14.93
CA GLN A 95 -20.08 -0.98 -14.90
C GLN A 95 -19.84 0.50 -15.23
N GLN A 96 -18.66 1.02 -14.91
CA GLN A 96 -18.27 2.40 -15.25
C GLN A 96 -17.97 2.57 -16.74
N GLU A 97 -17.41 1.55 -17.39
CA GLU A 97 -17.17 1.56 -18.84
C GLU A 97 -18.44 1.45 -19.69
N SER A 98 -19.50 0.85 -19.14
CA SER A 98 -20.79 0.65 -19.86
C SER A 98 -21.78 1.81 -19.70
N THR A 99 -21.41 2.84 -18.95
CA THR A 99 -22.18 4.10 -18.80
C THR A 99 -21.57 5.28 -19.56
N HIS A 100 -20.51 5.06 -20.33
CA HIS A 100 -19.96 5.95 -21.35
C HIS A 100 -20.13 5.37 -22.75
#